data_AF-A0A6M3GVM8-F1
#
_entry.id   AF-A0A6M3GVM8-F1
#
_cell.length_a   1.000
_cell.length_b   1.000
_cell.length_c   1.000
_cell.angle_alpha   90.00
_cell.angle_beta   90.00
_cell.angle_gamma   90.00
#
_symmetry.space_group_name_H-M   'P 1'
#
loop_
_entity.id
_entity.type
_entity.pdbx_description
1 polymer ?
#
loop_
_entity_poly.entity_id
_entity_poly.type
_entity_poly.pdbx_seq_one_letter_code
_entity_poly.pdbx_strand_id
1 'polypeptide(L)'
;MESKKKEDPVTELKHLHILRGFLITIGSWPTEIFEPQTHRQSLAKFTLVLACLIIIGEIMYIQKNISVLSFFDLGNILMTVFLTALSVVRATLPILPNYPRIIKSFVTEFHLIHFRHKGGYYEKTYNKINKFSHYFTMVMVLNMIMGPTLFNLVPLYTNYVNGAFQENRTADLKLQSSMYMSFPGYTQEDHLLVSTIMDFFLSCICSILICATEILMYLMAFQIIGHIQILLHDLQQIPRPKRPIVFNAFFRETNEHNNLNLEIYDGEDNNLVRNEIVNLVEHHKFIVRLVR
;
A
#
# COMPACT_ATOMS: atom_id res chain seq x y z
N MET A 1 13.79 35.83 -3.03
CA MET A 1 13.71 35.26 -1.68
C MET A 1 12.80 34.04 -1.78
N GLU A 2 13.36 32.92 -2.22
CA GLU A 2 12.59 31.68 -2.44
C GLU A 2 12.14 31.13 -1.09
N SER A 3 10.82 31.11 -0.90
CA SER A 3 10.18 30.33 0.16
C SER A 3 10.57 28.87 -0.05
N LYS A 4 11.55 28.37 0.72
CA LYS A 4 11.78 26.92 0.89
C LYS A 4 10.43 26.29 1.27
N LYS A 5 9.83 25.58 0.32
CA LYS A 5 8.61 24.79 0.54
C LYS A 5 8.93 23.83 1.67
N LYS A 6 8.37 24.07 2.85
CA LYS A 6 8.59 23.24 4.04
C LYS A 6 8.09 21.85 3.70
N GLU A 7 9.00 20.88 3.57
CA GLU A 7 8.63 19.49 3.29
C GLU A 7 7.71 18.98 4.40
N ASP A 8 6.73 18.16 4.02
CA ASP A 8 5.76 17.64 4.98
C ASP A 8 6.46 16.68 5.95
N PRO A 9 6.26 16.80 7.28
CA PRO A 9 6.93 15.94 8.26
C PRO A 9 6.67 14.44 8.04
N VAL A 10 5.59 14.07 7.33
CA VAL A 10 5.31 12.68 6.94
C VAL A 10 6.33 12.16 5.91
N THR A 11 6.78 13.01 5.00
CA THR A 11 7.76 12.65 3.97
C THR A 11 9.18 12.46 4.52
N GLU A 12 9.43 12.91 5.75
CA GLU A 12 10.66 12.67 6.50
C GLU A 12 10.66 11.32 7.24
N LEU A 13 9.52 10.64 7.34
CA LEU A 13 9.44 9.32 7.97
C LEU A 13 10.15 8.29 7.08
N LYS A 14 11.19 7.64 7.64
CA LYS A 14 12.07 6.70 6.90
C LYS A 14 11.34 5.71 6.01
N HIS A 15 10.26 5.09 6.52
CA HIS A 15 9.52 4.08 5.78
C HIS A 15 8.72 4.66 4.59
N LEU A 16 8.15 5.85 4.74
CA LEU A 16 7.48 6.56 3.66
C LEU A 16 8.47 7.16 2.66
N HIS A 17 9.65 7.58 3.11
CA HIS A 17 10.72 8.02 2.22
C HIS A 17 11.19 6.88 1.30
N ILE A 18 11.41 5.68 1.86
CA ILE A 18 11.77 4.48 1.10
C ILE A 18 10.67 4.13 0.10
N LEU A 19 9.41 4.11 0.56
CA LEU A 19 8.26 3.85 -0.31
C LEU A 19 8.15 4.87 -1.45
N ARG A 20 8.32 6.17 -1.16
CA ARG A 20 8.32 7.24 -2.16
C ARG A 20 9.37 7.00 -3.23
N GLY A 21 10.57 6.58 -2.85
CA GLY A 21 11.63 6.20 -3.79
C GLY A 21 11.16 5.16 -4.81
N PHE A 22 10.57 4.05 -4.34
CA PHE A 22 10.05 3.00 -5.21
C PHE A 22 8.85 3.43 -6.05
N LEU A 23 7.92 4.22 -5.49
CA LEU A 23 6.78 4.70 -6.28
C LEU A 23 7.21 5.71 -7.35
N ILE A 24 8.28 6.48 -7.13
CA ILE A 24 8.83 7.41 -8.12
C ILE A 24 9.39 6.65 -9.33
N THR A 25 10.07 5.52 -9.14
CA THR A 25 10.74 4.80 -10.25
C THR A 25 9.76 4.29 -11.31
N ILE A 26 8.51 4.04 -10.93
CA ILE A 26 7.42 3.61 -11.82
C ILE A 26 6.40 4.72 -12.11
N GLY A 27 6.75 5.99 -11.81
CA GLY A 27 5.85 7.14 -12.01
C GLY A 27 4.58 7.13 -11.16
N SER A 28 4.50 6.26 -10.15
CA SER A 28 3.32 6.09 -9.30
C SER A 28 3.25 7.06 -8.13
N TRP A 29 4.32 7.77 -7.78
CA TRP A 29 4.23 8.85 -6.79
C TRP A 29 3.68 10.12 -7.45
N PRO A 30 2.61 10.75 -6.91
CA PRO A 30 1.97 11.92 -7.52
C PRO A 30 2.80 13.19 -7.28
N THR A 31 3.98 13.24 -7.87
CA THR A 31 4.92 14.35 -7.69
C THR A 31 4.35 15.68 -8.08
N GLU A 32 3.47 15.78 -9.08
CA GLU A 32 2.95 17.07 -9.58
C GLU A 32 2.23 17.89 -8.51
N ILE A 33 1.68 17.23 -7.50
CA ILE A 33 1.06 17.89 -6.34
C ILE A 33 2.13 18.47 -5.40
N PHE A 34 3.25 17.77 -5.28
CA PHE A 34 4.32 18.09 -4.34
C PHE A 34 5.44 18.92 -4.98
N GLU A 35 5.62 18.85 -6.29
CA GLU A 35 6.74 19.37 -7.09
C GLU A 35 6.23 19.73 -8.52
N PRO A 36 6.64 20.86 -9.12
CA PRO A 36 6.10 21.34 -10.40
C PRO A 36 6.60 20.60 -11.67
N GLN A 37 7.09 19.35 -11.57
CA GLN A 37 7.68 18.64 -12.71
C GLN A 37 6.68 17.81 -13.52
N THR A 38 6.56 18.11 -14.82
CA THR A 38 5.60 17.56 -15.80
C THR A 38 5.98 16.21 -16.42
N HIS A 39 7.23 15.73 -16.27
CA HIS A 39 7.69 14.53 -16.99
C HIS A 39 7.23 13.20 -16.38
N ARG A 40 6.75 13.17 -15.12
CA ARG A 40 6.50 11.91 -14.39
C ARG A 40 5.15 11.27 -14.68
N GLN A 41 4.15 12.03 -15.12
CA GLN A 41 2.92 11.47 -15.68
C GLN A 41 3.18 10.64 -16.96
N SER A 42 4.19 11.03 -17.75
CA SER A 42 4.59 10.27 -18.94
C SER A 42 5.14 8.90 -18.54
N LEU A 43 5.89 8.83 -17.44
CA LEU A 43 6.45 7.58 -16.92
C LEU A 43 5.36 6.59 -16.48
N ALA A 44 4.33 7.06 -15.76
CA ALA A 44 3.20 6.19 -15.37
C ALA A 44 2.47 5.60 -16.59
N LYS A 45 2.24 6.43 -17.62
CA LYS A 45 1.64 5.98 -18.89
C LYS A 45 2.54 4.98 -19.62
N PHE A 46 3.85 5.24 -19.66
CA PHE A 46 4.83 4.32 -20.22
C PHE A 46 4.83 2.97 -19.49
N THR A 47 4.84 2.97 -18.16
CA THR A 47 4.76 1.74 -17.35
C THR A 47 3.49 0.95 -17.63
N LEU A 48 2.33 1.61 -17.78
CA LEU A 48 1.08 0.94 -18.16
C LEU A 48 1.19 0.32 -19.56
N VAL A 49 1.65 1.08 -20.56
CA VAL A 49 1.80 0.57 -21.93
C VAL A 49 2.76 -0.62 -21.96
N LEU A 50 3.88 -0.54 -21.24
CA LEU A 50 4.84 -1.63 -21.11
C LEU A 50 4.20 -2.88 -20.51
N ALA A 51 3.45 -2.76 -19.41
CA ALA A 51 2.75 -3.89 -18.79
C ALA A 51 1.71 -4.53 -19.74
N CYS A 52 0.99 -3.72 -20.52
CA CYS A 52 0.06 -4.21 -21.54
C CYS A 52 0.77 -4.95 -22.69
N LEU A 53 1.94 -4.49 -23.12
CA LEU A 53 2.71 -5.18 -24.16
C LEU A 53 3.23 -6.53 -23.68
N ILE A 54 3.66 -6.61 -22.42
CA ILE A 54 4.16 -7.86 -21.83
C ILE A 54 3.07 -8.93 -21.80
N ILE A 55 1.88 -8.60 -21.28
CA ILE A 55 0.80 -9.59 -21.20
C ILE A 55 0.36 -10.08 -22.58
N ILE A 56 0.39 -9.20 -23.60
CA ILE A 56 0.15 -9.59 -25.00
C ILE A 56 1.24 -10.57 -25.46
N GLY A 57 2.52 -10.27 -25.20
CA GLY A 57 3.64 -11.13 -25.55
C GLY A 57 3.60 -12.51 -24.89
N GLU A 58 3.18 -12.58 -23.61
CA GLU A 58 2.98 -13.84 -22.88
C GLU A 58 1.82 -14.65 -23.48
N ILE A 59 0.68 -14.02 -23.77
CA ILE A 59 -0.46 -14.68 -24.42
C ILE A 59 -0.09 -15.20 -25.81
N MET A 60 0.63 -14.41 -26.60
CA MET A 60 1.14 -14.83 -27.92
C MET A 60 2.06 -16.04 -27.81
N TYR A 61 2.93 -16.08 -26.78
CA TYR A 61 3.80 -17.22 -26.54
C TYR A 61 3.00 -18.50 -26.23
N ILE A 62 1.98 -18.40 -25.37
CA ILE A 62 1.09 -19.53 -25.06
C ILE A 62 0.41 -20.02 -26.33
N GLN A 63 -0.21 -19.12 -27.11
CA GLN A 63 -0.91 -19.49 -28.34
C GLN A 63 -0.02 -20.20 -29.34
N LYS A 64 1.24 -19.76 -29.49
CA LYS A 64 2.20 -20.35 -30.42
C LYS A 64 2.69 -21.73 -29.96
N ASN A 65 2.80 -21.96 -28.65
CA ASN A 65 3.45 -23.15 -28.10
C ASN A 65 2.51 -24.09 -27.34
N ILE A 66 1.19 -23.84 -27.32
CA ILE A 66 0.22 -24.59 -26.50
C ILE A 66 0.27 -26.10 -26.73
N SER A 67 0.57 -26.55 -27.95
CA SER A 67 0.65 -27.97 -28.31
C SER A 67 1.93 -28.66 -27.84
N VAL A 68 2.95 -27.89 -27.46
CA VAL A 68 4.30 -28.39 -27.10
C VAL A 68 4.62 -28.15 -25.62
N LEU A 69 3.92 -27.22 -24.97
CA LEU A 69 4.12 -26.90 -23.56
C LEU A 69 3.69 -28.05 -22.66
N SER A 70 4.56 -28.41 -21.71
CA SER A 70 4.19 -29.32 -20.63
C SER A 70 3.20 -28.65 -19.67
N PHE A 71 2.46 -29.45 -18.90
CA PHE A 71 1.55 -28.93 -17.87
C PHE A 71 2.26 -28.02 -16.85
N PHE A 72 3.47 -28.39 -16.44
CA PHE A 72 4.27 -27.60 -15.49
C PHE A 72 4.76 -26.28 -16.11
N ASP A 73 5.22 -26.31 -17.37
CA ASP A 73 5.63 -25.10 -18.08
C ASP A 73 4.44 -24.14 -18.24
N LEU A 74 3.28 -24.66 -18.63
CA LEU A 74 2.06 -23.88 -18.75
C LEU A 74 1.64 -23.27 -17.40
N GLY A 75 1.74 -24.02 -16.30
CA GLY A 75 1.48 -23.51 -14.97
C GLY A 75 2.37 -22.32 -14.60
N ASN A 76 3.68 -22.42 -14.85
CA ASN A 76 4.63 -21.33 -14.59
C ASN A 76 4.32 -20.08 -15.44
N ILE A 77 4.02 -20.26 -16.73
CA ILE A 77 3.66 -19.13 -17.62
C ILE A 77 2.33 -18.49 -17.20
N LEU A 78 1.34 -19.29 -16.78
CA LEU A 78 0.08 -18.73 -16.28
C LEU A 78 0.30 -17.91 -15.00
N MET A 79 1.21 -18.32 -14.12
CA MET A 79 1.57 -17.53 -12.94
C MET A 79 2.15 -16.16 -13.33
N THR A 80 3.03 -16.09 -14.34
CA THR A 80 3.56 -14.80 -14.81
C THR A 80 2.48 -13.96 -15.46
N VAL A 81 1.61 -14.54 -16.28
CA VAL A 81 0.45 -13.85 -16.88
C VAL A 81 -0.45 -13.23 -15.81
N PHE A 82 -0.76 -13.94 -14.73
CA PHE A 82 -1.58 -13.40 -13.65
C PHE A 82 -0.87 -12.25 -12.90
N LEU A 83 0.43 -12.36 -12.66
CA LEU A 83 1.22 -11.28 -12.06
C LEU A 83 1.31 -10.05 -12.97
N THR A 84 1.45 -10.24 -14.28
CA THR A 84 1.43 -9.15 -15.27
C THR A 84 0.04 -8.51 -15.34
N ALA A 85 -1.03 -9.30 -15.33
CA ALA A 85 -2.40 -8.78 -15.29
C ALA A 85 -2.64 -7.93 -14.04
N LEU A 86 -2.18 -8.39 -12.87
CA LEU A 86 -2.21 -7.59 -11.64
C LEU A 86 -1.37 -6.31 -11.78
N SER A 87 -0.19 -6.38 -12.40
CA SER A 87 0.66 -5.23 -12.66
C SER A 87 0.01 -4.20 -13.56
N VAL A 88 -0.74 -4.62 -14.59
CA VAL A 88 -1.56 -3.72 -15.43
C VAL A 88 -2.58 -2.99 -14.57
N VAL A 89 -3.34 -3.71 -13.74
CA VAL A 89 -4.32 -3.10 -12.82
C VAL A 89 -3.64 -2.07 -11.91
N ARG A 90 -2.48 -2.41 -11.32
CA ARG A 90 -1.73 -1.50 -10.44
C ARG A 90 -1.19 -0.27 -11.18
N ALA A 91 -0.71 -0.44 -12.42
CA ALA A 91 -0.21 0.64 -13.26
C ALA A 91 -1.29 1.64 -13.69
N THR A 92 -2.58 1.27 -13.63
CA THR A 92 -3.68 2.23 -13.87
C THR A 92 -3.89 3.22 -12.73
N LEU A 93 -3.56 2.85 -11.48
CA LEU A 93 -3.88 3.67 -10.31
C LEU A 93 -3.32 5.10 -10.38
N PRO A 94 -2.05 5.33 -10.75
CA PRO A 94 -1.49 6.69 -10.81
C PRO A 94 -2.15 7.59 -11.86
N ILE A 95 -2.80 6.99 -12.86
CA ILE A 95 -3.47 7.69 -13.96
C ILE A 95 -4.87 8.14 -13.53
N LEU A 96 -5.46 7.48 -12.52
CA LEU A 96 -6.78 7.85 -12.02
C LEU A 96 -6.75 9.25 -11.37
N PRO A 97 -7.71 10.12 -11.68
CA PRO A 97 -7.68 11.52 -11.22
C PRO A 97 -7.79 11.66 -9.69
N ASN A 98 -8.39 10.68 -9.02
CA ASN A 98 -8.55 10.68 -7.56
C ASN A 98 -7.29 10.23 -6.81
N TYR A 99 -6.42 9.45 -7.44
CA TYR A 99 -5.26 8.86 -6.78
C TYR A 99 -4.29 9.92 -6.21
N PRO A 100 -3.89 10.96 -6.98
CA PRO A 100 -3.07 12.05 -6.44
C PRO A 100 -3.73 12.76 -5.25
N ARG A 101 -5.05 12.96 -5.29
CA ARG A 101 -5.81 13.63 -4.22
C ARG A 101 -5.81 12.81 -2.93
N ILE A 102 -6.02 11.50 -3.02
CA ILE A 102 -6.03 10.59 -1.88
C ILE A 102 -4.66 10.57 -1.20
N ILE A 103 -3.57 10.42 -1.97
CA ILE A 103 -2.22 10.43 -1.42
C ILE A 103 -1.89 11.77 -0.78
N LYS A 104 -2.29 12.88 -1.41
CA LYS A 104 -2.11 14.21 -0.82
C LYS A 104 -2.78 14.29 0.55
N SER A 105 -4.08 14.01 0.64
CA SER A 105 -4.82 14.07 1.90
C SER A 105 -4.24 13.10 2.94
N PHE A 106 -3.84 11.90 2.52
CA PHE A 106 -3.17 10.94 3.38
C PHE A 106 -1.89 11.52 4.03
N VAL A 107 -1.00 12.10 3.22
CA VAL A 107 0.30 12.64 3.67
C VAL A 107 0.11 13.92 4.47
N THR A 108 -0.69 14.87 3.99
CA THR A 108 -0.68 16.23 4.54
C THR A 108 -1.67 16.46 5.67
N GLU A 109 -2.70 15.61 5.79
CA GLU A 109 -3.80 15.83 6.72
C GLU A 109 -4.04 14.61 7.59
N PHE A 110 -4.17 13.44 6.97
CA PHE A 110 -4.63 12.23 7.65
C PHE A 110 -3.62 11.65 8.60
N HIS A 111 -2.34 11.58 8.22
CA HIS A 111 -1.34 10.85 8.98
C HIS A 111 -1.29 11.23 10.48
N LEU A 112 -1.20 10.23 11.38
CA LEU A 112 -1.26 10.41 12.83
C LEU A 112 -0.19 11.35 13.41
N ILE A 113 0.87 11.64 12.66
CA ILE A 113 1.91 12.61 13.05
C ILE A 113 1.29 13.99 13.32
N HIS A 114 0.24 14.36 12.58
CA HIS A 114 -0.46 15.63 12.71
C HIS A 114 -1.34 15.68 13.97
N PHE A 115 -1.57 14.54 14.63
CA PHE A 115 -2.42 14.42 15.82
C PHE A 115 -1.62 14.12 17.10
N ARG A 116 -0.31 13.81 17.00
CA ARG A 116 0.51 13.38 18.14
C ARG A 116 0.57 14.39 19.29
N HIS A 117 0.35 15.67 19.01
CA HIS A 117 0.43 16.75 20.00
C HIS A 117 -0.85 16.93 20.84
N LYS A 118 -1.94 16.22 20.53
CA LYS A 118 -3.24 16.39 21.20
C LYS A 118 -3.32 15.73 22.59
N GLY A 119 -2.41 14.80 22.91
CA GLY A 119 -2.37 14.16 24.22
C GLY A 119 -1.44 12.94 24.29
N GLY A 120 -1.21 12.44 25.51
CA GLY A 120 -0.27 11.33 25.73
C GLY A 120 -0.70 10.02 25.06
N TYR A 121 -2.00 9.72 25.00
CA TYR A 121 -2.51 8.53 24.29
C TYR A 121 -2.33 8.63 22.78
N TYR A 122 -2.51 9.83 22.21
CA TYR A 122 -2.32 10.12 20.80
C TYR A 122 -0.87 9.88 20.38
N GLU A 123 0.07 10.43 21.15
CA GLU A 123 1.51 10.21 20.92
C GLU A 123 1.89 8.74 21.03
N LYS A 124 1.40 8.04 22.06
CA LYS A 124 1.64 6.60 22.25
C LYS A 124 1.13 5.78 21.07
N THR A 125 -0.07 6.09 20.57
CA THR A 125 -0.68 5.41 19.42
C THR A 125 0.09 5.70 18.13
N TYR A 126 0.44 6.96 17.89
CA TYR A 126 1.32 7.37 16.78
C TYR A 126 2.64 6.58 16.81
N ASN A 127 3.34 6.54 17.94
CA ASN A 127 4.62 5.85 18.06
C ASN A 127 4.50 4.34 17.79
N LYS A 128 3.43 3.70 18.30
CA LYS A 128 3.14 2.29 18.06
C LYS A 128 2.89 2.00 16.58
N ILE A 129 1.99 2.76 15.95
CA ILE A 129 1.63 2.60 14.54
C ILE A 129 2.83 2.89 13.64
N ASN A 130 3.55 3.99 13.87
CA ASN A 130 4.73 4.37 13.10
C ASN A 130 5.85 3.32 13.18
N LYS A 131 6.09 2.75 14.36
CA LYS A 131 7.08 1.67 14.54
C LYS A 131 6.67 0.40 13.79
N PHE A 132 5.39 0.02 13.89
CA PHE A 132 4.86 -1.14 13.17
C PHE A 132 4.92 -0.96 11.65
N SER A 133 4.46 0.19 11.15
CA SER A 133 4.57 0.61 9.75
C SER A 133 6.00 0.49 9.24
N HIS A 134 6.99 0.94 10.01
CA HIS A 134 8.38 0.86 9.62
C HIS A 134 8.86 -0.58 9.42
N TYR A 135 8.64 -1.47 10.41
CA TYR A 135 9.05 -2.87 10.28
C TYR A 135 8.31 -3.58 9.15
N PHE A 136 7.01 -3.33 9.00
CA PHE A 136 6.22 -3.88 7.91
C PHE A 136 6.77 -3.47 6.55
N THR A 137 7.06 -2.17 6.35
CA THR A 137 7.69 -1.70 5.11
C THR A 137 9.05 -2.37 4.87
N MET A 138 9.88 -2.57 5.89
CA MET A 138 11.19 -3.22 5.71
C MET A 138 11.05 -4.67 5.25
N VAL A 139 10.14 -5.44 5.85
CA VAL A 139 9.86 -6.82 5.44
C VAL A 139 9.32 -6.87 4.00
N MET A 140 8.41 -5.98 3.66
CA MET A 140 7.84 -5.92 2.30
C MET A 140 8.88 -5.50 1.26
N VAL A 141 9.78 -4.57 1.59
CA VAL A 141 10.89 -4.18 0.70
C VAL A 141 11.86 -5.34 0.50
N LEU A 142 12.15 -6.12 1.54
CA LEU A 142 12.97 -7.32 1.42
C LEU A 142 12.33 -8.33 0.45
N ASN A 143 11.02 -8.60 0.59
CA ASN A 143 10.29 -9.46 -0.33
C ASN A 143 10.30 -8.92 -1.78
N MET A 144 10.17 -7.60 -1.94
CA MET A 144 10.20 -6.93 -3.24
C MET A 144 11.56 -7.04 -3.95
N ILE A 145 12.65 -7.23 -3.20
CA ILE A 145 13.99 -7.46 -3.78
C ILE A 145 14.23 -8.96 -4.00
N MET A 146 13.90 -9.78 -3.00
CA MET A 146 14.15 -11.23 -3.05
C MET A 146 13.32 -11.92 -4.13
N GLY A 147 12.05 -11.55 -4.30
CA GLY A 147 11.14 -12.14 -5.28
C GLY A 147 11.70 -12.15 -6.70
N PRO A 148 11.92 -10.97 -7.33
CA PRO A 148 12.48 -10.90 -8.68
C PRO A 148 13.89 -11.48 -8.76
N THR A 149 14.71 -11.35 -7.71
CA THR A 149 16.06 -11.94 -7.71
C THR A 149 16.01 -13.46 -7.83
N LEU A 150 15.23 -14.13 -6.97
CA LEU A 150 15.10 -15.59 -7.00
C LEU A 150 14.40 -16.07 -8.28
N PHE A 151 13.37 -15.35 -8.73
CA PHE A 151 12.64 -15.66 -9.97
C PHE A 151 13.56 -15.72 -11.19
N ASN A 152 14.54 -14.82 -11.28
CA ASN A 152 15.48 -14.81 -12.41
C ASN A 152 16.75 -15.65 -12.18
N LEU A 153 17.19 -15.79 -10.94
CA LEU A 153 18.41 -16.53 -10.63
C LEU A 153 18.24 -18.03 -10.95
N VAL A 154 17.05 -18.60 -10.72
CA VAL A 154 16.77 -20.02 -10.99
C VAL A 154 16.99 -20.40 -12.46
N PRO A 155 16.32 -19.78 -13.46
CA PRO A 155 16.55 -20.12 -14.86
C PRO A 155 17.96 -19.76 -15.33
N LEU A 156 18.55 -18.67 -14.82
CA LEU A 156 19.93 -18.30 -15.13
C LEU A 156 20.93 -19.37 -14.66
N TYR A 157 20.76 -19.86 -13.43
CA TYR A 157 21.59 -20.92 -12.86
C TYR A 157 21.43 -22.23 -13.63
N THR A 158 20.19 -22.63 -13.95
CA THR A 158 19.92 -23.83 -14.75
C THR A 158 20.57 -23.75 -16.12
N ASN A 159 20.45 -22.61 -16.81
CA ASN A 159 21.11 -22.39 -18.10
C ASN A 159 22.64 -22.45 -17.98
N TYR A 160 23.20 -21.87 -16.92
CA TYR A 160 24.64 -21.90 -16.68
C TYR A 160 25.16 -23.32 -16.46
N VAL A 161 24.52 -24.10 -15.58
CA VAL A 161 24.90 -25.49 -15.29
C VAL A 161 24.75 -26.38 -16.53
N ASN A 162 23.73 -26.13 -17.36
CA ASN A 162 23.51 -26.88 -18.60
C ASN A 162 24.43 -26.43 -19.76
N GLY A 163 25.37 -25.50 -19.52
CA GLY A 163 26.37 -25.11 -20.52
C GLY A 163 25.89 -24.08 -21.55
N ALA A 164 24.81 -23.33 -21.28
CA ALA A 164 24.26 -22.34 -22.22
C ALA A 164 25.22 -21.21 -22.62
N PHE A 165 26.28 -20.98 -21.83
CA PHE A 165 27.27 -19.92 -22.04
C PHE A 165 28.64 -20.45 -22.49
N GLN A 166 28.74 -21.73 -22.87
CA GLN A 166 29.98 -22.31 -23.41
C GLN A 166 30.10 -22.07 -24.92
N GLU A 167 31.32 -21.93 -25.45
CA GLU A 167 31.57 -21.73 -26.88
C GLU A 167 31.06 -22.90 -27.74
N ASN A 168 31.10 -24.12 -27.22
CA ASN A 168 30.61 -25.34 -27.89
C ASN A 168 29.20 -25.73 -27.43
N ARG A 169 28.24 -24.80 -27.50
CA ARG A 169 26.84 -25.08 -27.17
C ARG A 169 26.26 -26.15 -28.10
N THR A 170 25.69 -27.21 -27.54
CA THR A 170 24.94 -28.23 -28.29
C THR A 170 23.64 -27.64 -28.84
N ALA A 171 23.30 -27.96 -30.10
CA ALA A 171 22.11 -27.44 -30.76
C ALA A 171 20.79 -27.82 -30.05
N ASP A 172 20.76 -28.96 -29.34
CA ASP A 172 19.56 -29.49 -28.67
C ASP A 172 19.34 -28.92 -27.25
N LEU A 173 20.15 -27.95 -26.81
CA LEU A 173 20.02 -27.37 -25.48
C LEU A 173 18.74 -26.52 -25.36
N LYS A 174 17.76 -26.99 -24.58
CA LYS A 174 16.55 -26.23 -24.23
C LYS A 174 16.90 -25.12 -23.24
N LEU A 175 16.88 -23.87 -23.70
CA LEU A 175 17.10 -22.69 -22.87
C LEU A 175 15.85 -22.38 -22.04
N GLN A 176 16.06 -21.92 -20.81
CA GLN A 176 15.00 -21.47 -19.92
C GLN A 176 15.01 -19.96 -19.77
N SER A 177 13.85 -19.33 -19.95
CA SER A 177 13.65 -17.91 -19.62
C SER A 177 12.87 -17.80 -18.31
N SER A 178 13.06 -16.69 -17.59
CA SER A 178 12.25 -16.40 -16.40
C SER A 178 10.82 -16.08 -16.83
N MET A 179 10.68 -15.32 -17.91
CA MET A 179 9.40 -14.95 -18.48
C MET A 179 9.38 -15.30 -19.97
N TYR A 180 8.37 -16.05 -20.40
CA TYR A 180 8.26 -16.49 -21.79
C TYR A 180 7.36 -15.53 -22.57
N MET A 181 7.93 -14.86 -23.57
CA MET A 181 7.24 -13.89 -24.41
C MET A 181 7.56 -14.15 -25.89
N SER A 182 6.60 -13.89 -26.77
CA SER A 182 6.81 -13.96 -28.21
C SER A 182 6.32 -12.70 -28.91
N PHE A 183 7.19 -12.13 -29.75
CA PHE A 183 6.87 -11.01 -30.63
C PHE A 183 7.27 -11.32 -32.09
N PRO A 184 6.62 -10.73 -33.10
CA PRO A 184 7.00 -10.93 -34.49
C PRO A 184 8.47 -10.55 -34.73
N GLY A 185 9.25 -11.46 -35.30
CA GLY A 185 10.68 -11.23 -35.59
C GLY A 185 11.62 -11.29 -34.39
N TYR A 186 11.14 -11.72 -33.21
CA TYR A 186 11.98 -11.88 -32.01
C TYR A 186 11.76 -13.23 -31.33
N THR A 187 12.87 -13.92 -31.08
CA THR A 187 12.96 -15.23 -30.42
C THR A 187 13.91 -15.10 -29.23
N GLN A 188 13.40 -15.36 -28.01
CA GLN A 188 14.18 -15.20 -26.78
C GLN A 188 15.42 -16.10 -26.74
N GLU A 189 15.35 -17.27 -27.39
CA GLU A 189 16.42 -18.27 -27.45
C GLU A 189 17.67 -17.81 -28.22
N ASP A 190 17.48 -16.98 -29.25
CA ASP A 190 18.57 -16.43 -30.08
C ASP A 190 19.26 -15.24 -29.41
N HIS A 191 18.61 -14.65 -28.40
CA HIS A 191 19.07 -13.44 -27.72
C HIS A 191 19.15 -13.61 -26.20
N LEU A 192 19.56 -14.79 -25.73
CA LEU A 192 19.51 -15.21 -24.32
C LEU A 192 19.97 -14.15 -23.30
N LEU A 193 21.12 -13.51 -23.52
CA LEU A 193 21.66 -12.51 -22.59
C LEU A 193 20.78 -11.25 -22.52
N VAL A 194 20.32 -10.76 -23.67
CA VAL A 194 19.40 -9.61 -23.76
C VAL A 194 18.05 -9.98 -23.13
N SER A 195 17.52 -11.15 -23.45
CA SER A 195 16.27 -11.68 -22.87
C SER A 195 16.36 -11.75 -21.34
N THR A 196 17.47 -12.25 -20.80
CA THR A 196 17.67 -12.38 -19.34
C THR A 196 17.72 -11.02 -18.65
N ILE A 197 18.42 -10.04 -19.23
CA ILE A 197 18.47 -8.67 -18.68
C ILE A 197 17.08 -8.02 -18.71
N MET A 198 16.35 -8.21 -19.81
CA MET A 198 14.98 -7.70 -19.93
C MET A 198 14.03 -8.36 -18.94
N ASP A 199 14.07 -9.69 -18.79
CA ASP A 199 13.27 -10.43 -17.81
C ASP A 199 13.54 -9.93 -16.38
N PHE A 200 14.81 -9.70 -16.04
CA PHE A 200 15.18 -9.15 -14.73
C PHE A 200 14.59 -7.74 -14.53
N PHE A 201 14.77 -6.85 -15.51
CA PHE A 201 14.21 -5.50 -15.45
C PHE A 201 12.68 -5.49 -15.33
N LEU A 202 11.99 -6.30 -16.14
CA LEU A 202 10.54 -6.39 -16.14
C LEU A 202 9.99 -6.99 -14.84
N SER A 203 10.65 -8.02 -14.31
CA SER A 203 10.29 -8.59 -13.00
C SER A 203 10.49 -7.60 -11.85
N CYS A 204 11.51 -6.74 -11.91
CA CYS A 204 11.70 -5.65 -10.94
C CYS A 204 10.56 -4.64 -11.01
N ILE A 205 10.15 -4.22 -12.22
CA ILE A 205 9.00 -3.33 -12.41
C ILE A 205 7.72 -3.95 -11.86
N CYS A 206 7.44 -5.21 -12.20
CA CYS A 206 6.30 -5.98 -11.71
C CYS A 206 6.29 -6.01 -10.17
N SER A 207 7.43 -6.35 -9.56
CA SER A 207 7.53 -6.40 -8.11
C SER A 207 7.33 -5.03 -7.46
N ILE A 208 7.83 -3.94 -8.06
CA ILE A 208 7.61 -2.58 -7.54
C ILE A 208 6.14 -2.19 -7.67
N LEU A 209 5.50 -2.41 -8.83
CA LEU A 209 4.09 -2.12 -9.07
C LEU A 209 3.17 -2.81 -8.07
N ILE A 210 3.43 -4.08 -7.77
CA ILE A 210 2.64 -4.83 -6.81
C ILE A 210 3.01 -4.41 -5.39
N CYS A 211 4.26 -4.61 -4.98
CA CYS A 211 4.65 -4.47 -3.57
C CYS A 211 4.62 -3.02 -3.09
N ALA A 212 5.08 -2.04 -3.87
CA ALA A 212 5.07 -0.64 -3.42
C ALA A 212 3.64 -0.11 -3.26
N THR A 213 2.74 -0.45 -4.20
CA THR A 213 1.33 -0.08 -4.07
C THR A 213 0.66 -0.77 -2.89
N GLU A 214 0.95 -2.06 -2.64
CA GLU A 214 0.47 -2.76 -1.44
C GLU A 214 0.96 -2.11 -0.15
N ILE A 215 2.26 -1.78 -0.05
CA ILE A 215 2.82 -1.07 1.11
C ILE A 215 2.05 0.24 1.32
N LEU A 216 1.82 1.04 0.28
CA LEU A 216 1.06 2.28 0.40
C LEU A 216 -0.34 2.05 1.00
N MET A 217 -1.08 1.06 0.50
CA MET A 217 -2.42 0.73 1.00
C MET A 217 -2.38 0.25 2.46
N TYR A 218 -1.43 -0.62 2.82
CA TYR A 218 -1.27 -1.08 4.21
C TYR A 218 -0.91 0.06 5.15
N LEU A 219 -0.03 0.98 4.74
CA LEU A 219 0.30 2.15 5.54
C LEU A 219 -0.92 3.04 5.78
N MET A 220 -1.77 3.26 4.76
CA MET A 220 -3.06 3.95 4.94
C MET A 220 -3.96 3.20 5.93
N ALA A 221 -4.09 1.88 5.79
CA ALA A 221 -4.88 1.06 6.69
C ALA A 221 -4.39 1.13 8.14
N PHE A 222 -3.07 1.13 8.38
CA PHE A 222 -2.51 1.25 9.72
C PHE A 222 -2.79 2.62 10.34
N GLN A 223 -2.76 3.71 9.55
CA GLN A 223 -3.18 5.02 10.05
C GLN A 223 -4.67 5.03 10.42
N ILE A 224 -5.55 4.43 9.61
CA ILE A 224 -6.99 4.30 9.91
C ILE A 224 -7.19 3.54 11.23
N ILE A 225 -6.52 2.40 11.40
CA ILE A 225 -6.57 1.61 12.63
C ILE A 225 -6.13 2.44 13.84
N GLY A 226 -5.05 3.23 13.71
CA GLY A 226 -4.61 4.08 14.80
C GLY A 226 -5.60 5.20 15.14
N HIS A 227 -6.25 5.81 14.15
CA HIS A 227 -7.33 6.76 14.42
C HIS A 227 -8.54 6.11 15.09
N ILE A 228 -8.90 4.88 14.71
CA ILE A 228 -9.99 4.14 15.38
C ILE A 228 -9.63 3.83 16.83
N GLN A 229 -8.38 3.45 17.12
CA GLN A 229 -7.91 3.23 18.49
C GLN A 229 -8.02 4.48 19.36
N ILE A 230 -7.65 5.64 18.79
CA ILE A 230 -7.81 6.94 19.45
C ILE A 230 -9.27 7.26 19.70
N LEU A 231 -10.12 7.11 18.68
CA LEU A 231 -11.55 7.37 18.80
C LEU A 231 -12.21 6.49 19.87
N LEU A 232 -11.83 5.21 19.93
CA LEU A 232 -12.33 4.28 20.95
C LEU A 232 -11.89 4.68 22.36
N HIS A 233 -10.63 5.09 22.50
CA HIS A 233 -10.11 5.59 23.77
C HIS A 233 -10.87 6.83 24.25
N ASP A 234 -11.07 7.81 23.36
CA ASP A 234 -11.75 9.06 23.70
C ASP A 234 -13.23 8.81 24.04
N LEU A 235 -13.89 7.88 23.33
CA LEU A 235 -15.25 7.43 23.66
C LEU A 235 -15.34 6.81 25.08
N GLN A 236 -14.33 6.03 25.47
CA GLN A 236 -14.28 5.41 26.79
C GLN A 236 -13.95 6.40 27.92
N GLN A 237 -13.37 7.55 27.59
CA GLN A 237 -13.01 8.60 28.54
C GLN A 237 -14.08 9.68 28.72
N ILE A 238 -15.24 9.56 28.07
CA ILE A 238 -16.38 10.46 28.33
C ILE A 238 -16.66 10.46 29.84
N PRO A 239 -16.61 11.64 30.50
CA PRO A 239 -16.76 11.72 31.94
C PRO A 239 -18.13 11.20 32.35
N ARG A 240 -18.17 10.39 33.41
CA ARG A 240 -19.42 9.97 34.06
C ARG A 240 -19.98 11.09 34.95
N PRO A 241 -21.28 11.07 35.28
CA PRO A 241 -21.89 12.09 36.13
C PRO A 241 -21.17 12.12 37.49
N LYS A 242 -20.67 13.29 37.91
CA LYS A 242 -19.87 13.39 39.13
C LYS A 242 -20.69 13.37 40.42
N ARG A 243 -21.99 13.66 40.32
CA ARG A 243 -22.88 13.83 41.48
C ARG A 243 -24.09 12.91 41.37
N PRO A 244 -24.20 11.87 42.22
CA PRO A 244 -25.45 11.16 42.36
C PRO A 244 -26.47 12.08 43.04
N ILE A 245 -27.59 12.34 42.38
CA ILE A 245 -28.74 13.02 42.96
C ILE A 245 -29.53 11.97 43.73
N VAL A 246 -29.68 12.15 45.04
CA VAL A 246 -30.53 11.28 45.86
C VAL A 246 -31.98 11.73 45.67
N PHE A 247 -32.78 10.91 44.98
CA PHE A 247 -34.19 11.14 44.77
C PHE A 247 -35.01 10.26 45.71
N ASN A 248 -35.80 10.87 46.58
CA ASN A 248 -36.77 10.15 47.40
C ASN A 248 -37.97 9.77 46.55
N ALA A 249 -38.00 8.54 46.04
CA ALA A 249 -39.15 8.01 45.34
C ALA A 249 -40.11 7.33 46.32
N PHE A 250 -41.38 7.73 46.26
CA PHE A 250 -42.45 7.03 46.95
C PHE A 250 -43.06 6.00 46.00
N PHE A 251 -42.94 4.72 46.34
CA PHE A 251 -43.53 3.64 45.57
C PHE A 251 -44.91 3.32 46.12
N ARG A 252 -45.94 3.71 45.37
CA ARG A 252 -47.36 3.58 45.76
C ARG A 252 -47.81 2.12 45.96
N GLU A 253 -47.15 1.16 45.32
CA GLU A 253 -47.45 -0.27 45.46
C GLU A 253 -46.91 -0.88 46.75
N THR A 254 -45.78 -0.40 47.26
CA THR A 254 -45.13 -0.95 48.46
C THR A 254 -45.32 -0.09 49.71
N ASN A 255 -45.84 1.14 49.58
CA ASN A 255 -45.89 2.15 50.66
C ASN A 255 -44.50 2.43 51.27
N GLU A 256 -43.42 2.22 50.50
CA GLU A 256 -42.05 2.44 50.95
C GLU A 256 -41.46 3.70 50.32
N HIS A 257 -40.69 4.43 51.14
CA HIS A 257 -39.81 5.50 50.67
C HIS A 257 -38.42 4.93 50.44
N ASN A 258 -37.99 4.93 49.18
CA ASN A 258 -36.63 4.51 48.80
C ASN A 258 -35.85 5.71 48.28
N ASN A 259 -34.63 5.87 48.79
CA ASN A 259 -33.65 6.80 48.25
C ASN A 259 -33.02 6.17 47.00
N LEU A 260 -33.37 6.67 45.82
CA LEU A 260 -32.74 6.31 44.56
C LEU A 260 -31.55 7.23 44.31
N ASN A 261 -30.35 6.66 44.22
CA ASN A 261 -29.19 7.40 43.74
C ASN A 261 -29.23 7.43 42.21
N LEU A 262 -29.59 8.58 41.64
CA LEU A 262 -29.62 8.82 40.20
C LEU A 262 -28.34 9.55 39.78
N GLU A 263 -27.53 8.91 38.94
CA GLU A 263 -26.39 9.55 38.30
C GLU A 263 -26.89 10.36 37.08
N ILE A 264 -27.09 11.67 37.27
CA ILE A 264 -27.56 12.58 36.22
C ILE A 264 -26.49 13.65 36.00
N TYR A 265 -26.18 13.92 34.73
CA TYR A 265 -25.30 15.03 34.37
C TYR A 265 -25.95 16.36 34.75
N ASP A 266 -25.23 17.21 35.49
CA ASP A 266 -25.67 18.59 35.70
C ASP A 266 -25.47 19.43 34.42
N GLY A 267 -25.88 20.71 34.44
CA GLY A 267 -25.82 21.56 33.25
C GLY A 267 -24.38 21.79 32.72
N GLU A 268 -23.38 21.77 33.60
CA GLU A 268 -21.97 21.96 33.25
C GLU A 268 -21.38 20.66 32.71
N ASP A 269 -21.61 19.53 33.39
CA ASP A 269 -21.22 18.20 32.92
C ASP A 269 -21.88 17.87 31.57
N ASN A 270 -23.14 18.25 31.35
CA ASN A 270 -23.83 18.01 30.08
C ASN A 270 -23.22 18.83 28.92
N ASN A 271 -22.76 20.06 29.19
CA ASN A 271 -22.03 20.86 28.20
C ASN A 271 -20.66 20.25 27.87
N LEU A 272 -19.94 19.74 28.86
CA LEU A 272 -18.67 19.04 28.67
C LEU A 272 -18.86 17.77 27.83
N VAL A 273 -19.80 16.91 28.22
CA VAL A 273 -20.14 15.68 27.48
C VAL A 273 -20.57 16.00 26.05
N ARG A 274 -21.38 17.05 25.85
CA ARG A 274 -21.78 17.49 24.51
C ARG A 274 -20.57 17.88 23.66
N ASN A 275 -19.62 18.63 24.21
CA ASN A 275 -18.42 19.02 23.47
C ASN A 275 -17.54 17.82 23.11
N GLU A 276 -17.39 16.87 24.02
CA GLU A 276 -16.66 15.61 23.74
C GLU A 276 -17.34 14.79 22.64
N ILE A 277 -18.67 14.65 22.69
CA ILE A 277 -19.43 13.96 21.63
C ILE A 277 -19.26 14.66 20.28
N VAL A 278 -19.29 15.99 20.24
CA VAL A 278 -19.05 16.75 19.01
C VAL A 278 -17.65 16.47 18.47
N ASN A 279 -16.62 16.48 19.32
CA ASN A 279 -15.24 16.17 18.93
C ASN A 279 -15.10 14.75 18.36
N LEU A 280 -15.74 13.76 19.00
CA LEU A 280 -15.77 12.38 18.54
C LEU A 280 -16.46 12.25 17.18
N VAL A 281 -17.59 12.93 16.98
CA VAL A 281 -18.32 12.92 15.70
C VAL A 281 -17.47 13.58 14.61
N GLU A 282 -16.80 14.69 14.89
CA GLU A 282 -15.93 15.35 13.91
C GLU A 282 -14.69 14.50 13.57
N HIS A 283 -14.08 13.83 14.56
CA HIS A 283 -12.98 12.90 14.30
C HIS A 283 -13.47 11.67 13.51
N HIS A 284 -14.64 11.11 13.82
CA HIS A 284 -15.22 10.04 13.03
C HIS A 284 -15.48 10.47 11.57
N LYS A 285 -16.08 11.64 11.35
CA LYS A 285 -16.28 12.21 9.99
C LYS A 285 -14.95 12.39 9.26
N PHE A 286 -13.90 12.83 9.96
CA PHE A 286 -12.56 12.95 9.40
C PHE A 286 -12.02 11.59 8.90
N ILE A 287 -12.22 10.51 9.67
CA ILE A 287 -11.85 9.15 9.26
C ILE A 287 -12.62 8.73 7.99
N VAL A 288 -13.94 8.93 7.99
CA VAL A 288 -14.82 8.54 6.88
C VAL A 288 -14.48 9.30 5.59
N ARG A 289 -14.02 10.57 5.68
CA ARG A 289 -13.64 11.36 4.49
C ARG A 289 -12.47 10.80 3.70
N LEU A 290 -11.54 10.07 4.32
CA LEU A 290 -10.45 9.43 3.58
C LEU A 290 -10.91 8.16 2.86
N VAL A 291 -11.88 7.45 3.44
CA VAL A 291 -12.35 6.15 2.94
C VAL A 291 -13.33 6.30 1.76
N ARG A 292 -13.98 7.46 1.65
CA ARG A 292 -14.99 7.76 0.62
C ARG A 292 -14.40 8.50 -0.59
#